data_AF-A0A1X0RPZ3-F1
#
_entry.id   AF-A0A1X0RPZ3-F1
#
_cell.length_a   1.000
_cell.length_b   1.000
_cell.length_c   1.000
_cell.angle_alpha   90.00
_cell.angle_beta   90.00
_cell.angle_gamma   90.00
#
_symmetry.space_group_name_H-M   'P 1'
#
loop_
_entity.id
_entity.type
_entity.pdbx_description
1 polymer ?
#
loop_
_entity_poly.entity_id
_entity_poly.type
_entity_poly.pdbx_seq_one_letter_code
_entity_poly.pdbx_strand_id
1 'polypeptide(L)' 'YVDSVVIIAVQQKMIHLLKIYERYSLKAGYRWDPVTCIILDNHPQPAEYRLYHLALPRRPFFTYLGIPFKT' A
#
# COMPACT_ATOMS: atom_id res chain seq x y z
N TYR A 1 14.74 2.00 10.45
CA TYR A 1 13.53 2.76 10.04
C TYR A 1 13.84 3.46 8.72
N VAL A 2 14.05 2.69 7.65
CA VAL A 2 14.54 3.22 6.35
C VAL A 2 13.81 2.55 5.17
N ASP A 3 13.24 1.36 5.37
CA ASP A 3 12.63 0.56 4.29
C ASP A 3 11.09 0.60 4.26
N SER A 4 10.44 1.37 5.15
CA SER A 4 8.97 1.46 5.24
C SER A 4 8.46 2.77 4.64
N VAL A 5 7.73 2.69 3.55
CA VAL A 5 7.14 3.83 2.85
C VAL A 5 5.63 3.86 3.04
N VAL A 6 5.08 5.05 3.25
CA VAL A 6 3.63 5.28 3.34
C VAL A 6 3.19 6.10 2.13
N ILE A 7 2.14 5.64 1.45
CA ILE A 7 1.54 6.33 0.30
C ILE A 7 0.12 6.74 0.68
N ILE A 8 -0.18 8.04 0.56
CA ILE A 8 -1.51 8.59 0.83
C ILE A 8 -2.05 9.19 -0.47
N ALA A 9 -3.20 8.69 -0.92
CA ALA A 9 -3.86 9.17 -2.12
C ALA A 9 -5.37 8.84 -2.07
N VAL A 10 -6.14 9.49 -2.96
CA VAL A 10 -7.52 9.08 -3.21
C VAL A 10 -7.57 7.70 -3.88
N GLN A 11 -8.59 6.89 -3.57
CA GLN A 11 -8.76 5.50 -4.03
C GLN A 11 -8.50 5.34 -5.55
N GLN A 12 -9.09 6.21 -6.37
CA GLN A 12 -8.98 6.19 -7.83
C GLN A 12 -7.54 6.33 -8.34
N LYS A 13 -6.71 7.10 -7.62
CA LYS A 13 -5.29 7.32 -7.98
C LYS A 13 -4.37 6.26 -7.39
N MET A 14 -4.75 5.65 -6.26
CA MET A 14 -3.91 4.68 -5.56
C MET A 14 -3.54 3.48 -6.44
N ILE A 15 -4.48 2.95 -7.22
CA ILE A 15 -4.22 1.83 -8.16
C ILE A 15 -3.14 2.22 -9.20
N HIS A 16 -3.21 3.44 -9.73
CA HIS A 16 -2.22 3.93 -10.68
C HIS A 16 -0.86 4.15 -10.03
N LEU A 17 -0.84 4.72 -8.81
CA LEU A 17 0.39 4.92 -8.05
C LEU A 17 1.09 3.60 -7.73
N LEU A 18 0.36 2.58 -7.27
CA LEU A 18 0.93 1.26 -6.99
C LEU A 18 1.63 0.68 -8.23
N LYS A 19 1.04 0.81 -9.42
CA LYS A 19 1.68 0.37 -10.68
C LYS A 19 2.97 1.13 -10.99
N ILE A 20 3.02 2.43 -10.72
CA ILE A 20 4.23 3.24 -10.92
C ILE A 20 5.32 2.77 -9.95
N TYR A 21 5.00 2.64 -8.66
CA TYR A 21 5.97 2.23 -7.64
C TYR A 21 6.45 0.79 -7.85
N GLU A 22 5.58 -0.11 -8.29
CA GLU A 22 5.93 -1.47 -8.67
C GLU A 22 7.00 -1.49 -9.77
N ARG A 23 6.77 -0.75 -10.86
CA ARG A 23 7.73 -0.64 -11.98
C ARG A 23 9.04 0.01 -11.53
N TYR A 24 8.93 1.07 -10.72
CA TYR A 24 10.09 1.78 -10.21
C TYR A 24 10.96 0.88 -9.33
N SER A 25 10.35 0.11 -8.42
CA SER A 25 11.11 -0.77 -7.53
C SER A 25 11.89 -1.81 -8.33
N LEU A 26 11.24 -2.46 -9.31
CA LEU A 26 11.87 -3.46 -10.16
C LEU A 26 13.05 -2.86 -10.93
N LYS A 27 12.90 -1.64 -11.46
CA LYS A 27 13.97 -0.91 -12.14
C LYS A 27 15.14 -0.56 -11.21
N ALA A 28 14.84 -0.23 -9.96
CA ALA A 28 15.84 0.11 -8.95
C ALA A 28 16.49 -1.13 -8.29
N GLY A 29 16.07 -2.34 -8.65
CA GLY A 29 16.66 -3.59 -8.15
C GLY A 29 16.13 -4.03 -6.78
N TYR A 30 15.01 -3.48 -6.31
CA TYR A 30 14.36 -3.90 -5.07
C TYR A 30 12.89 -4.28 -5.28
N ARG A 31 12.36 -5.07 -4.35
CA ARG A 31 10.98 -5.56 -4.41
C ARG A 31 10.28 -5.29 -3.10
N TRP A 32 9.06 -4.78 -3.18
CA TRP A 32 8.19 -4.67 -2.02
C TRP A 32 7.65 -6.05 -1.67
N ASP A 33 7.41 -6.32 -0.39
CA ASP A 33 6.74 -7.53 0.04
C ASP A 33 5.22 -7.26 0.19
N PRO A 34 4.38 -7.81 -0.70
CA PRO A 34 2.93 -7.58 -0.64
C PRO A 34 2.29 -8.13 0.63
N VAL A 35 2.91 -9.11 1.30
CA VAL A 35 2.36 -9.75 2.52
C VAL A 35 2.48 -8.83 3.73
N THR A 36 3.54 -8.01 3.78
CA THR A 36 3.78 -7.04 4.86
C THR A 36 3.19 -5.66 4.57
N CYS A 37 2.77 -5.40 3.34
CA CYS A 37 2.04 -4.20 2.96
C CYS A 37 0.67 -4.14 3.65
N ILE A 38 0.20 -2.95 3.99
CA ILE A 38 -1.11 -2.74 4.62
C ILE A 38 -1.86 -1.64 3.87
N ILE A 39 -3.11 -1.93 3.52
CA ILE A 39 -4.02 -0.92 2.98
C ILE A 39 -5.04 -0.52 4.05
N LEU A 40 -5.12 0.80 4.27
CA LEU A 40 -6.22 1.47 4.95
C LEU A 40 -7.11 2.10 3.87
N ASP A 41 -8.23 1.45 3.55
CA ASP A 41 -9.24 2.01 2.64
C ASP A 41 -10.59 1.97 3.34
N ASN A 42 -11.14 3.17 3.52
CA ASN A 42 -12.34 3.44 4.29
C ASN A 42 -13.58 3.69 3.40
N HIS A 43 -13.41 3.57 2.09
CA HIS A 43 -14.47 3.81 1.15
C HIS A 43 -15.60 2.77 1.34
N PRO A 44 -16.88 3.15 1.22
CA PRO A 44 -18.01 2.22 1.34
C PRO A 44 -17.92 1.04 0.36
N GLN A 45 -17.31 1.28 -0.79
CA GLN A 45 -16.95 0.28 -1.78
C GLN A 45 -15.43 0.29 -1.96
N PRO A 46 -14.68 -0.43 -1.12
CA PRO A 46 -13.23 -0.42 -1.17
C PRO A 46 -12.74 -1.17 -2.42
N ALA A 47 -11.74 -0.62 -3.09
CA ALA A 47 -11.13 -1.24 -4.26
C ALA A 47 -10.22 -2.42 -3.86
N GLU A 48 -9.99 -3.33 -4.79
CA GLU A 48 -8.94 -4.34 -4.64
C GLU A 48 -7.60 -3.75 -5.10
N TYR A 49 -6.65 -3.67 -4.18
CA TYR A 49 -5.29 -3.20 -4.46
C TYR A 49 -4.34 -4.37 -4.62
N ARG A 50 -3.43 -4.27 -5.59
CA ARG A 50 -2.48 -5.34 -5.90
C ARG A 50 -1.07 -4.80 -6.10
N LEU A 51 -0.07 -5.59 -5.71
CA LEU A 51 1.33 -5.46 -6.10
C LEU A 51 1.85 -6.81 -6.60
N TYR A 52 2.50 -6.81 -7.76
CA TYR A 52 3.01 -8.00 -8.44
C TYR A 52 1.96 -9.10 -8.62
N HIS A 53 0.74 -8.69 -8.98
CA HIS A 53 -0.45 -9.54 -9.10
C HIS A 53 -0.98 -10.15 -7.78
N LEU A 54 -0.39 -9.83 -6.63
CA LEU A 54 -0.87 -10.25 -5.32
C LEU A 54 -1.75 -9.18 -4.69
N ALA A 55 -2.89 -9.60 -4.14
CA ALA A 55 -3.80 -8.72 -3.40
C ALA A 55 -3.15 -8.27 -2.08
N LEU A 56 -3.27 -6.97 -1.80
CA LEU A 56 -2.78 -6.38 -0.57
C LEU A 56 -3.80 -6.58 0.56
N PRO A 57 -3.37 -7.01 1.76
CA PRO A 57 -4.28 -7.19 2.87
C PRO A 57 -4.81 -5.83 3.34
N ARG A 58 -6.13 -5.75 3.50
CA ARG A 58 -6.79 -4.59 4.09
C ARG A 58 -6.87 -4.76 5.60
N ARG A 59 -6.59 -3.69 6.35
CA ARG A 59 -6.76 -3.65 7.80
C ARG A 59 -7.64 -2.46 8.18
N PRO A 60 -8.44 -2.56 9.27
CA PRO A 60 -9.22 -1.44 9.79
C PRO A 60 -8.41 -0.51 10.71
N PHE A 61 -7.18 -0.91 11.05
CA PHE A 61 -6.26 -0.11 11.85
C PHE A 61 -4.82 -0.48 11.50
N PHE A 62 -3.92 0.45 11.71
CA PHE A 62 -2.48 0.25 11.55
C PHE A 62 -1.72 1.17 12.50
N THR A 63 -0.66 0.67 13.11
CA THR A 63 0.21 1.49 13.95
C THR A 63 1.50 1.79 13.20
N TYR A 64 1.76 3.07 12.92
CA TYR A 64 2.99 3.52 12.30
C TYR A 64 3.76 4.35 13.33
N LEU A 65 5.00 3.96 13.65
CA LEU A 65 5.83 4.63 14.67
C LEU A 65 5.20 4.72 16.07
N GLY A 66 4.39 3.74 16.45
CA GLY A 66 3.66 3.79 17.72
C GLY A 66 2.44 4.73 17.69
N ILE A 67 2.17 5.39 16.57
CA ILE A 67 0.97 6.21 16.37
C ILE A 67 -0.10 5.34 15.68
N PRO A 68 -1.24 5.10 16.34
CA PRO A 68 -2.33 4.33 15.74
C PRO A 68 -3.09 5.18 14.72
N PHE A 69 -3.18 4.67 13.50
CA PHE A 69 -4.08 5.12 12.45
C PHE A 69 -5.28 4.19 12.44
N LYS A 70 -6.45 4.78 12.64
CA LYS A 70 -7.72 4.09 12.47
C LYS A 70 -8.49 4.78 11.36
N THR A 71 -9.17 3.94 10.60
CA THR A 71 -10.22 4.33 9.69
C THR A 71 -11.51 4.60 10.45
#